data_AF-A0A419ZPS3-F1
#
_entry.id   AF-A0A419ZPS3-F1
#
_cell.length_a   1.000
_cell.length_b   1.000
_cell.length_c   1.000
_cell.angle_alpha   90.00
_cell.angle_beta   90.00
_cell.angle_gamma   90.00
#
_symmetry.space_group_name_H-M   'P 1'
#
loop_
_entity.id
_entity.type
_entity.pdbx_description
1 polymer ?
#
loop_
_entity_poly.entity_id
_entity_poly.type
_entity_poly.pdbx_seq_one_letter_code
_entity_poly.pdbx_strand_id
1 'polypeptide(L)'
;MSIYGISMIKLDVAVDEVAEAKVHQFSKDKDGSIGLDEGKAMAYHEVASLIVDGDTVFVIVPDGPGSYRHTDKVRVKPGQHEYLESFGDDGAATAALMALPTYK
;
A
#
# COMPACT_ATOMS: atom_id res chain seq x y z
N MET A 1 -10.61 -10.84 6.34
CA MET A 1 -10.41 -9.44 5.99
C MET A 1 -9.51 -8.78 7.01
N SER A 2 -8.23 -8.76 6.66
CA SER A 2 -7.17 -8.01 7.30
C SER A 2 -7.06 -6.64 6.65
N ILE A 3 -6.34 -5.74 7.30
CA ILE A 3 -6.01 -4.42 6.76
C ILE A 3 -4.49 -4.30 6.72
N TYR A 4 -3.98 -3.81 5.60
CA TYR A 4 -2.56 -3.61 5.35
C TYR A 4 -2.27 -2.16 4.97
N GLY A 5 -1.03 -1.73 5.17
CA GLY A 5 -0.52 -0.43 4.73
C GLY A 5 0.78 -0.55 3.96
N ILE A 6 0.92 0.20 2.86
CA ILE A 6 2.16 0.34 2.09
C ILE A 6 2.84 1.65 2.48
N SER A 7 4.07 1.56 2.99
CA SER A 7 4.85 2.73 3.44
C SER A 7 5.91 3.16 2.44
N MET A 8 6.39 2.24 1.61
CA MET A 8 7.45 2.47 0.62
C MET A 8 7.26 1.52 -0.55
N ILE A 9 7.78 1.90 -1.71
CA ILE A 9 7.72 1.07 -2.93
C ILE A 9 9.10 0.93 -3.57
N LYS A 10 9.26 -0.09 -4.40
CA LYS A 10 10.33 -0.19 -5.38
C LYS A 10 9.68 -0.15 -6.75
N LEU A 11 10.17 0.73 -7.62
CA LEU A 11 9.67 0.85 -8.98
C LEU A 11 10.48 -0.04 -9.93
N ASP A 12 9.78 -0.65 -10.89
CA ASP A 12 10.37 -1.10 -12.13
C ASP A 12 10.53 0.10 -13.06
N VAL A 13 11.76 0.61 -13.14
CA VAL A 13 12.12 1.78 -13.94
C VAL A 13 11.89 1.60 -15.45
N ALA A 14 11.74 0.36 -15.94
CA ALA A 14 11.49 0.11 -17.35
C ALA A 14 10.03 0.40 -17.75
N VAL A 15 9.10 0.23 -16.81
CA VAL A 15 7.65 0.35 -17.04
C VAL A 15 6.96 1.38 -16.14
N ASP A 16 7.70 2.01 -15.22
CA ASP A 16 7.19 2.99 -14.24
C ASP A 16 6.05 2.41 -13.37
N GLU A 17 6.16 1.13 -13.02
CA GLU A 17 5.20 0.40 -12.20
C GLU A 17 5.81 -0.07 -10.88
N VAL A 18 4.97 -0.36 -9.90
CA VAL A 18 5.41 -0.96 -8.64
C VAL A 18 5.94 -2.36 -8.92
N ALA A 19 7.21 -2.60 -8.62
CA ALA A 19 7.82 -3.93 -8.61
C ALA A 19 7.59 -4.61 -7.26
N GLU A 20 7.77 -3.86 -6.18
CA GLU A 20 7.71 -4.35 -4.80
C GLU A 20 7.18 -3.26 -3.87
N ALA A 21 6.55 -3.65 -2.78
CA ALA A 21 6.00 -2.76 -1.77
C ALA A 21 6.41 -3.22 -0.37
N LYS A 22 6.71 -2.27 0.51
CA LYS A 22 6.87 -2.53 1.93
C LYS A 22 5.50 -2.49 2.61
N VAL A 23 4.96 -3.68 2.89
CA VAL A 23 3.60 -3.90 3.37
C VAL A 23 3.61 -4.23 4.87
N HIS A 24 2.75 -3.56 5.62
CA HIS A 24 2.58 -3.74 7.05
C HIS A 24 1.20 -4.29 7.34
N GLN A 25 1.08 -5.33 8.16
CA GLN A 25 -0.23 -5.80 8.61
C GLN A 25 -0.66 -4.97 9.82
N PHE A 26 -1.88 -4.42 9.81
CA PHE A 26 -2.38 -3.71 10.96
C PHE A 26 -2.77 -4.72 12.04
N SER A 27 -2.04 -4.73 13.15
CA SER A 27 -2.52 -5.37 14.37
C SER A 27 -3.70 -4.56 14.89
N LYS A 28 -4.78 -5.25 15.22
CA LYS A 28 -6.04 -4.65 15.64
C LYS A 28 -5.94 -4.15 17.08
N ASP A 29 -5.02 -3.25 17.37
CA ASP A 29 -4.93 -2.59 18.68
C ASP A 29 -5.41 -1.14 18.58
N LYS A 30 -6.19 -0.79 19.60
CA LYS A 30 -7.16 0.30 19.67
C LYS A 30 -6.52 1.70 19.55
N ASP A 31 -7.28 2.59 18.90
CA ASP A 31 -7.20 4.06 18.92
C ASP A 31 -5.91 4.73 18.38
N GLY A 32 -6.08 5.36 17.21
CA GLY A 32 -5.37 6.58 16.79
C GLY A 32 -3.98 6.43 16.19
N SER A 33 -3.20 5.46 16.63
CA SER A 33 -1.81 5.28 16.17
C SER A 33 -1.59 3.87 15.64
N ILE A 34 -1.35 3.75 14.33
CA ILE A 34 -1.02 2.47 13.70
C ILE A 34 0.43 2.13 14.07
N GLY A 35 0.60 1.23 15.04
CA GLY A 35 1.90 0.60 15.26
C GLY A 35 2.23 -0.25 14.05
N LEU A 36 3.20 0.17 13.24
CA LEU A 36 3.68 -0.65 12.13
C LEU A 36 4.59 -1.75 12.68
N ASP A 37 4.36 -2.98 12.22
CA ASP A 37 5.35 -4.04 12.28
C ASP A 37 6.60 -3.65 11.45
N GLU A 38 7.62 -4.52 11.40
CA GLU A 38 8.83 -4.25 10.60
C GLU A 38 8.54 -4.02 9.11
N GLY A 39 7.37 -4.43 8.64
CA GLY A 39 6.94 -4.44 7.25
C GLY A 39 7.59 -5.57 6.47
N LYS A 40 6.80 -6.29 5.69
CA LYS A 40 7.27 -7.30 4.75
C LYS A 40 7.42 -6.69 3.36
N ALA A 41 8.57 -6.89 2.74
CA ALA A 41 8.75 -6.68 1.31
C ALA A 41 7.91 -7.70 0.53
N MET A 42 6.98 -7.23 -0.29
CA MET A 42 6.08 -8.05 -1.09
C MET A 42 6.08 -7.59 -2.54
N ALA A 43 6.16 -8.53 -3.47
CA ALA A 43 6.06 -8.22 -4.89
C ALA A 43 4.65 -7.73 -5.25
N TYR A 44 4.51 -6.95 -6.33
CA TYR A 44 3.22 -6.36 -6.70
C TYR A 44 2.08 -7.39 -6.85
N HIS A 45 2.37 -8.58 -7.38
CA HIS A 45 1.41 -9.67 -7.55
C HIS A 45 0.97 -10.30 -6.23
N GLU A 46 1.85 -10.31 -5.21
CA GLU A 46 1.49 -10.77 -3.87
C GLU A 46 0.54 -9.76 -3.20
N VAL A 47 0.78 -8.46 -3.38
CA VAL A 47 -0.13 -7.41 -2.90
C VAL A 47 -1.47 -7.46 -3.65
N ALA A 48 -1.44 -7.70 -4.95
CA ALA A 48 -2.65 -7.91 -5.74
C ALA A 48 -3.45 -9.11 -5.23
N SER A 49 -2.77 -10.21 -4.86
CA SER A 49 -3.41 -11.40 -4.28
C SER A 49 -4.13 -11.08 -2.96
N LEU A 50 -3.52 -10.29 -2.06
CA LEU A 50 -4.20 -9.83 -0.83
C LEU A 50 -5.53 -9.11 -1.14
N ILE A 51 -5.51 -8.23 -2.14
CA ILE A 51 -6.69 -7.44 -2.54
C ILE A 51 -7.76 -8.37 -3.14
N VAL A 52 -7.36 -9.32 -3.98
CA VAL A 52 -8.27 -10.31 -4.60
C VAL A 52 -8.89 -11.23 -3.55
N ASP A 53 -8.13 -11.60 -2.51
CA ASP A 53 -8.61 -12.40 -1.38
C ASP A 53 -9.54 -11.62 -0.43
N GLY A 54 -9.77 -10.33 -0.72
CA GLY A 54 -10.72 -9.48 -0.01
C GLY A 54 -10.12 -8.69 1.14
N ASP A 55 -8.79 -8.63 1.27
CA ASP A 55 -8.13 -7.76 2.23
C ASP A 55 -8.06 -6.31 1.73
N THR A 56 -7.98 -5.37 2.66
CA THR A 56 -7.90 -3.95 2.34
C THR A 56 -6.47 -3.46 2.47
N VAL A 57 -5.95 -2.83 1.42
CA VAL A 57 -4.60 -2.25 1.41
C VAL A 57 -4.71 -0.74 1.30
N PHE A 58 -3.96 -0.01 2.12
CA PHE A 58 -3.89 1.45 2.12
C PHE A 58 -2.48 1.94 1.81
N VAL A 59 -2.39 3.16 1.28
CA VAL A 59 -1.17 3.97 1.34
C VAL A 59 -1.07 4.55 2.74
N ILE A 60 0.08 4.38 3.39
CA ILE A 60 0.35 4.98 4.71
C ILE A 60 1.51 5.96 4.64
N VAL A 61 1.38 7.05 5.38
CA VAL A 61 2.40 8.11 5.49
C VAL A 61 2.73 8.37 6.95
N PRO A 62 3.98 8.76 7.28
CA PRO A 62 4.34 9.13 8.64
C PRO A 62 3.46 10.27 9.18
N ASP A 63 3.03 10.14 10.43
CA ASP A 63 2.18 11.10 11.16
C ASP A 63 2.76 11.42 12.54
N GLY A 64 4.09 11.60 12.59
CA GLY A 64 4.86 11.84 13.82
C GLY A 64 5.79 10.68 14.20
N PRO A 65 6.58 10.82 15.28
CA PRO A 65 7.56 9.82 15.68
C PRO A 65 6.91 8.46 15.93
N GLY A 66 7.23 7.47 15.09
CA GLY A 66 6.70 6.11 15.19
C GLY A 66 5.20 5.98 14.90
N SER A 67 4.56 7.02 14.36
CA SER A 67 3.13 7.03 14.05
C SER A 67 2.90 7.16 12.55
N TYR A 68 1.84 6.53 12.06
CA TYR A 68 1.44 6.57 10.65
C TYR A 68 -0.06 6.77 10.53
N ARG A 69 -0.46 7.45 9.45
CA ARG A 69 -1.86 7.57 9.03
C ARG A 69 -2.04 6.99 7.63
N HIS A 70 -3.20 6.41 7.35
CA HIS A 70 -3.55 5.99 6.00
C HIS A 70 -4.18 7.14 5.20
N THR A 71 -3.96 7.18 3.88
CA THR A 71 -4.56 8.18 2.99
C THR A 71 -5.50 7.55 1.99
N ASP A 72 -4.94 6.86 0.99
CA ASP A 72 -5.65 6.34 -0.17
C ASP A 72 -5.74 4.81 -0.08
N LYS A 73 -6.77 4.21 -0.66
CA LYS A 73 -6.84 2.74 -0.80
C LYS A 73 -6.03 2.30 -2.01
N VAL A 74 -5.59 1.05 -2.01
CA VAL A 74 -4.88 0.44 -3.13
C VAL A 74 -5.77 -0.64 -3.75
N ARG A 75 -5.83 -0.67 -5.08
CA ARG A 75 -6.53 -1.71 -5.85
C ARG A 75 -5.65 -2.21 -7.00
N VAL A 76 -6.04 -3.34 -7.58
CA VAL A 76 -5.50 -3.77 -8.88
C VAL A 76 -6.02 -2.83 -9.97
N LYS A 77 -5.13 -2.34 -10.83
CA LYS A 77 -5.45 -1.44 -11.95
C LYS A 77 -6.49 -2.08 -12.88
N PRO A 78 -7.61 -1.40 -13.15
CA PRO A 78 -8.59 -1.85 -14.12
C PRO A 78 -7.95 -2.07 -15.49
N GLY A 79 -8.11 -3.26 -16.06
CA GLY A 79 -7.63 -3.57 -17.41
C GLY A 79 -6.12 -3.84 -17.52
N GLN A 80 -5.38 -3.85 -16.40
CA GLN A 80 -4.00 -4.32 -16.37
C GLN A 80 -3.86 -5.48 -15.40
N HIS A 81 -3.01 -6.46 -15.73
CA HIS A 81 -2.86 -7.64 -14.90
C HIS A 81 -1.96 -7.32 -13.70
N GLU A 82 -2.53 -7.41 -12.50
CA GLU A 82 -1.83 -7.39 -11.20
C GLU A 82 -1.11 -6.09 -10.81
N TYR A 83 -0.96 -5.11 -11.70
CA TYR A 83 -0.42 -3.80 -11.33
C TYR A 83 -1.33 -3.05 -10.36
N LEU A 84 -0.72 -2.23 -9.51
CA LEU A 84 -1.39 -1.58 -8.38
C LEU A 84 -1.61 -0.10 -8.66
N GLU A 85 -2.75 0.44 -8.25
CA GLU A 85 -2.99 1.89 -8.19
C GLU A 85 -3.62 2.29 -6.87
N SER A 86 -3.33 3.52 -6.44
CA SER A 86 -4.07 4.16 -5.36
C SER A 86 -5.37 4.80 -5.86
N PHE A 87 -6.38 4.84 -5.01
CA PHE A 87 -7.65 5.52 -5.27
C PHE A 87 -8.22 6.16 -4.00
N GLY A 88 -8.90 7.29 -4.19
CA GLY A 88 -9.58 8.03 -3.12
C GLY A 88 -10.94 7.45 -2.75
N ASP A 89 -11.59 8.05 -1.74
CA ASP A 89 -12.93 7.63 -1.29
C ASP A 89 -14.03 7.81 -2.35
N ASP A 90 -13.80 8.68 -3.34
CA ASP A 90 -14.65 8.89 -4.51
C ASP A 90 -14.46 7.84 -5.61
N GLY A 91 -13.52 6.90 -5.43
CA GLY A 91 -13.18 5.85 -6.40
C GLY A 91 -12.23 6.30 -7.51
N ALA A 92 -11.81 7.57 -7.53
CA ALA A 92 -10.90 8.12 -8.53
C ALA A 92 -9.46 7.66 -8.27
N ALA A 93 -8.73 7.33 -9.35
CA ALA A 93 -7.32 6.98 -9.26
C ALA A 93 -6.49 8.20 -8.81
N THR A 94 -5.51 7.96 -7.95
CA THR A 94 -4.63 9.01 -7.40
C THR A 94 -3.15 8.62 -7.56
N ALA A 95 -2.26 9.58 -7.37
CA ALA A 95 -0.81 9.37 -7.42
C ALA A 95 -0.21 9.00 -6.04
N ALA A 96 -1.01 8.77 -5.01
CA ALA A 96 -0.54 8.61 -3.63
C ALA A 96 0.43 7.42 -3.47
N LEU A 97 0.14 6.29 -4.12
CA LEU A 97 1.02 5.12 -4.11
C LEU A 97 2.38 5.44 -4.73
N MET A 98 2.38 6.11 -5.89
CA MET A 98 3.60 6.49 -6.61
C MET A 98 4.40 7.61 -5.93
N ALA A 99 3.77 8.35 -5.01
CA ALA A 99 4.42 9.39 -4.22
C ALA A 99 5.17 8.85 -2.99
N LEU A 100 5.05 7.54 -2.69
CA LEU A 100 5.76 6.93 -1.57
C LEU A 100 7.28 6.92 -1.79
N PRO A 101 8.08 7.01 -0.71
CA PRO A 101 9.53 6.89 -0.80
C PRO A 101 9.94 5.56 -1.45
N THR A 102 11.01 5.62 -2.24
CA THR A 102 11.60 4.41 -2.81
C THR A 102 12.64 3.82 -1.86
N TYR A 103 12.54 2.51 -1.60
CA TYR A 103 13.58 1.78 -0.87
C TYR A 103 14.52 1.08 -1.87
N LYS A 104 15.78 0.94 -1.46
CA LYS A 104 16.84 0.36 -2.29
C LYS A 104 16.88 -1.16 -2.15
#